data_AF-A0AAJ6JG43-F1
#
_entry.id   AF-A0AAJ6JG43-F1
#
_cell.length_a   1.000
_cell.length_b   1.000
_cell.length_c   1.000
_cell.angle_alpha   90.00
_cell.angle_beta   90.00
_cell.angle_gamma   90.00
#
_symmetry.space_group_name_H-M   'P 1'
#
loop_
_entity.id
_entity.type
_entity.pdbx_description
1 polymer ?
#
loop_
_entity_poly.entity_id
_entity_poly.type
_entity_poly.pdbx_seq_one_letter_code
_entity_poly.pdbx_strand_id
1 'polypeptide(L)'
;MDQTLSKPDQTPQALVSAAFDKAWRFVEADPILAHTRKTVLHSRLRAHLQCSIMSGERSTLKLANEAIAKLRAELAGPPKR
;
A
#
# COMPACT_ATOMS: atom_id res chain seq x y z
N MET A 1 3.66 -28.07 -24.33
CA MET A 1 4.46 -27.07 -23.60
C MET A 1 3.53 -26.45 -22.58
N ASP A 2 3.36 -27.17 -21.48
CA ASP A 2 2.50 -26.84 -20.37
C ASP A 2 3.17 -25.68 -19.63
N GLN A 3 2.73 -24.45 -19.91
CA GLN A 3 3.07 -23.30 -19.08
C GLN A 3 2.34 -23.51 -17.75
N THR A 4 2.94 -24.32 -16.88
CA THR A 4 2.68 -24.25 -15.46
C THR A 4 3.09 -22.85 -15.03
N LEU A 5 2.08 -21.98 -14.97
CA LEU A 5 2.13 -20.66 -14.36
C LEU A 5 2.71 -20.85 -12.96
N SER A 6 4.04 -20.75 -12.85
CA SER A 6 4.74 -20.70 -11.58
C SER A 6 4.09 -19.58 -10.81
N LYS A 7 3.19 -19.92 -9.88
CA LYS A 7 2.77 -19.03 -8.81
C LYS A 7 4.07 -18.50 -8.26
N PRO A 8 4.43 -17.22 -8.48
CA PRO A 8 5.61 -16.73 -7.82
C PRO A 8 5.29 -16.91 -6.34
N ASP A 9 6.17 -17.61 -5.64
CA ASP A 9 6.31 -17.49 -4.21
C ASP A 9 6.51 -16.00 -3.97
N GLN A 10 5.41 -15.25 -3.81
CA GLN A 10 5.45 -13.81 -3.75
C GLN A 10 6.05 -13.50 -2.40
N THR A 11 7.36 -13.37 -2.38
CA THR A 11 8.08 -12.96 -1.18
C THR A 11 7.41 -11.70 -0.64
N PRO A 12 7.33 -11.54 0.68
CA PRO A 12 6.67 -10.38 1.29
C PRO A 12 7.20 -9.07 0.69
N GLN A 13 8.47 -9.04 0.31
CA GLN A 13 9.08 -7.89 -0.35
C GLN A 13 8.54 -7.62 -1.76
N ALA A 14 8.31 -8.66 -2.57
CA ALA A 14 7.68 -8.53 -3.89
C ALA A 14 6.23 -8.06 -3.77
N LEU A 15 5.49 -8.53 -2.75
CA LEU A 15 4.13 -8.06 -2.45
C LEU A 15 4.12 -6.59 -2.06
N VAL A 16 5.03 -6.17 -1.17
CA VAL A 16 5.18 -4.75 -0.79
C VAL A 16 5.45 -3.92 -2.03
N SER A 17 6.44 -4.27 -2.87
CA SER A 17 6.78 -3.48 -4.05
C SER A 17 5.61 -3.36 -5.04
N ALA A 18 4.92 -4.46 -5.33
CA ALA A 18 3.79 -4.45 -6.26
C ALA A 18 2.59 -3.66 -5.71
N ALA A 19 2.30 -3.79 -4.41
CA ALA A 19 1.22 -3.05 -3.77
C ALA A 19 1.56 -1.57 -3.62
N PHE A 20 2.83 -1.27 -3.37
CA PHE A 20 3.36 0.08 -3.26
C PHE A 20 3.19 0.83 -4.58
N ASP A 21 3.67 0.27 -5.70
CA ASP A 21 3.56 0.93 -7.01
C ASP A 21 2.10 1.24 -7.38
N LYS A 22 1.20 0.27 -7.14
CA LYS A 22 -0.24 0.46 -7.33
C LYS A 22 -0.78 1.56 -6.44
N ALA A 23 -0.47 1.52 -5.14
CA ALA A 23 -0.98 2.49 -4.19
C ALA A 23 -0.44 3.90 -4.44
N TRP A 24 0.84 4.00 -4.79
CA TRP A 24 1.55 5.26 -4.98
C TRP A 24 0.93 6.12 -6.09
N ARG A 25 0.49 5.49 -7.19
CA ARG A 25 -0.25 6.19 -8.27
C ARG A 25 -1.52 6.88 -7.77
N PHE A 26 -2.22 6.28 -6.80
CA PHE A 26 -3.39 6.91 -6.18
C PHE A 26 -2.99 7.95 -5.15
N VAL A 27 -1.95 7.69 -4.35
CA VAL A 27 -1.45 8.62 -3.34
C VAL A 27 -0.96 9.94 -3.96
N GLU A 28 -0.25 9.88 -5.08
CA GLU A 28 0.20 11.10 -5.79
C GLU A 28 -0.95 11.88 -6.42
N ALA A 29 -2.01 11.20 -6.87
CA ALA A 29 -3.19 11.82 -7.44
C ALA A 29 -4.20 12.30 -6.37
N ASP A 30 -3.96 11.99 -5.10
CA ASP A 30 -4.89 12.27 -4.02
C ASP A 30 -4.70 13.68 -3.45
N PRO A 31 -5.70 14.57 -3.51
CA PRO A 31 -5.58 15.94 -3.03
C PRO A 31 -5.45 16.06 -1.50
N ILE A 32 -5.97 15.08 -0.74
CA ILE A 32 -5.85 15.03 0.72
C ILE A 32 -4.40 14.72 1.10
N LEU A 33 -3.75 13.82 0.34
CA LEU A 33 -2.37 13.41 0.59
C LEU A 33 -1.35 14.35 -0.05
N ALA A 34 -1.70 15.06 -1.11
CA ALA A 34 -0.80 15.95 -1.87
C ALA A 34 -0.13 17.04 -1.02
N HIS A 35 -0.75 17.47 0.07
CA HIS A 35 -0.20 18.47 1.00
C HIS A 35 0.91 17.92 1.91
N THR A 36 1.06 16.59 1.98
CA THR A 36 2.05 15.91 2.82
C THR A 36 3.33 15.64 2.03
N ARG A 37 4.48 15.77 2.70
CA ARG A 37 5.79 15.48 2.08
C ARG A 37 5.82 14.05 1.53
N LYS A 38 6.19 13.90 0.26
CA LYS A 38 6.29 12.60 -0.43
C LYS A 38 7.13 11.57 0.34
N THR A 39 8.22 12.00 0.97
CA THR A 39 9.08 11.12 1.79
C THR A 39 8.34 10.54 3.00
N VAL A 40 7.46 11.32 3.62
CA VAL A 40 6.62 10.86 4.75
C VAL A 40 5.56 9.89 4.25
N LEU A 41 4.88 10.23 3.14
CA LEU A 41 3.89 9.34 2.51
C LEU A 41 4.50 8.00 2.13
N HIS A 42 5.69 8.03 1.52
CA HIS A 42 6.41 6.84 1.07
C HIS A 42 6.78 5.92 2.24
N SER A 43 7.35 6.49 3.31
CA SER A 43 7.70 5.72 4.52
C SER A 43 6.47 5.13 5.21
N ARG A 44 5.39 5.91 5.37
CA ARG A 44 4.15 5.44 6.02
C ARG A 44 3.43 4.40 5.18
N LEU A 45 3.29 4.62 3.87
CA LEU A 45 2.66 3.67 2.96
C LEU A 45 3.38 2.32 3.00
N ARG A 46 4.72 2.33 2.99
CA ARG A 46 5.52 1.10 3.11
C ARG A 46 5.33 0.41 4.46
N ALA A 47 5.27 1.16 5.56
CA ALA A 47 5.01 0.60 6.89
C ALA A 47 3.64 -0.08 6.97
N HIS A 48 2.58 0.57 6.45
CA HIS A 48 1.23 0.00 6.41
C HIS A 48 1.18 -1.29 5.59
N LEU A 49 1.84 -1.33 4.42
CA LEU A 49 1.93 -2.53 3.58
C LEU A 49 2.65 -3.68 4.30
N GLN A 50 3.76 -3.39 4.98
CA GLN A 50 4.49 -4.40 5.75
C GLN A 50 3.63 -4.96 6.89
N CYS A 51 2.92 -4.10 7.63
CA CYS A 51 2.01 -4.54 8.68
C CYS A 51 0.90 -5.44 8.14
N SER A 52 0.22 -5.08 7.04
CA SER A 52 -0.86 -5.91 6.49
C SER A 52 -0.35 -7.27 5.97
N ILE A 53 0.87 -7.33 5.42
CA ILE A 53 1.49 -8.61 5.03
C ILE A 53 1.83 -9.47 6.25
N MET A 54 2.31 -8.85 7.34
CA MET A 54 2.55 -9.57 8.60
C MET A 54 1.26 -10.13 9.21
N SER A 55 0.12 -9.47 8.98
CA SER A 55 -1.21 -9.99 9.35
C SER A 55 -1.71 -11.13 8.45
N GLY A 56 -0.97 -11.47 7.38
CA GLY A 56 -1.30 -12.57 6.47
C GLY A 56 -2.03 -12.16 5.19
N GLU A 57 -2.24 -10.86 4.96
CA GLU A 57 -2.83 -10.39 3.70
C GLU A 57 -1.81 -10.54 2.56
N ARG A 58 -2.24 -11.22 1.49
CA ARG A 58 -1.41 -11.51 0.30
C ARG A 58 -1.97 -10.88 -0.97
N SER A 59 -3.17 -10.32 -0.93
CA SER A 59 -3.76 -9.66 -2.09
C SER A 59 -3.19 -8.26 -2.26
N THR A 60 -2.41 -8.06 -3.32
CA THR A 60 -1.80 -6.77 -3.69
C THR A 60 -2.82 -5.62 -3.74
N LEU A 61 -4.04 -5.89 -4.23
CA LEU A 61 -5.10 -4.87 -4.30
C LEU A 61 -5.62 -4.49 -2.91
N LYS A 62 -5.83 -5.48 -2.04
CA LYS A 62 -6.27 -5.22 -0.66
C LYS A 62 -5.20 -4.48 0.13
N LEU A 63 -3.94 -4.92 0.03
CA LEU A 63 -2.79 -4.26 0.62
C LEU A 63 -2.72 -2.78 0.22
N ALA A 64 -2.81 -2.50 -1.08
CA ALA A 64 -2.79 -1.12 -1.60
C ALA A 64 -3.94 -0.28 -1.06
N ASN A 65 -5.18 -0.78 -1.16
CA ASN A 65 -6.37 -0.04 -0.72
C ASN A 65 -6.36 0.22 0.79
N GLU A 66 -6.00 -0.78 1.59
CA GLU A 66 -5.96 -0.65 3.05
C GLU A 66 -4.84 0.31 3.49
N ALA A 67 -3.68 0.25 2.83
CA ALA A 67 -2.58 1.17 3.11
C ALA A 67 -2.93 2.62 2.75
N ILE A 68 -3.62 2.86 1.63
CA ILE A 68 -4.14 4.20 1.28
C ILE A 68 -5.16 4.68 2.30
N ALA A 69 -6.11 3.82 2.70
CA ALA A 69 -7.15 4.18 3.67
C ALA A 69 -6.55 4.56 5.02
N LYS A 70 -5.58 3.79 5.52
CA LYS A 70 -4.83 4.11 6.75
C LYS A 70 -4.04 5.40 6.61
N LEU A 71 -3.34 5.58 5.49
CA LEU A 71 -2.57 6.79 5.21
C LEU A 71 -3.46 8.05 5.17
N ARG A 72 -4.63 7.95 4.55
CA ARG A 72 -5.65 9.01 4.58
C ARG A 72 -6.17 9.26 5.98
N ALA A 73 -6.51 8.22 6.75
CA ALA A 73 -7.00 8.38 8.12
C ALA A 73 -5.98 9.07 9.04
N GLU A 74 -4.69 8.78 8.87
CA GLU A 74 -3.64 9.44 9.64
C GLU A 74 -3.43 10.91 9.26
N LEU A 75 -3.62 11.27 7.98
CA LEU A 75 -3.25 12.59 7.45
C LEU A 75 -4.44 13.54 7.27
N ALA A 76 -5.64 13.02 7.03
CA ALA A 76 -6.87 13.79 7.04
C ALA A 76 -7.24 14.28 8.46
N GLY A 77 -6.52 13.82 9.48
CA GLY A 77 -6.86 14.01 10.88
C GLY A 77 -8.04 13.13 11.31
N PRO A 78 -8.29 12.98 12.62
CA PRO A 78 -9.45 12.23 13.09
C PRO A 78 -10.73 12.85 12.50
N PRO A 79 -11.74 12.04 12.15
CA PRO A 79 -13.04 12.58 11.78
C PRO A 79 -13.46 13.50 12.93
N LYS A 80 -13.61 14.79 12.64
CA LYS A 80 -14.18 15.74 13.57
C LYS A 80 -15.60 15.23 13.85
N ARG A 81 -15.82 14.86 15.11
CA ARG A 81 -17.03 14.23 15.67
C ARG A 81 -18.33 14.75 15.10
#